data_AF-A0A3B9AP19-F1
#
_entry.id   AF-A0A3B9AP19-F1
#
_cell.length_a   1.000
_cell.length_b   1.000
_cell.length_c   1.000
_cell.angle_alpha   90.00
_cell.angle_beta   90.00
_cell.angle_gamma   90.00
#
_symmetry.space_group_name_H-M   'P 1'
#
loop_
_entity.id
_entity.type
_entity.pdbx_description
1 polymer ?
#
loop_
_entity_poly.entity_id
_entity_poly.type
_entity_poly.pdbx_seq_one_letter_code
_entity_poly.pdbx_strand_id
1 'polypeptide(L)'
;MAWKKSLAFFAWQSIRYAQSLDHFKKIWSYYSRWKASFAPGRNSINDELPWINYLAIECLEKQIRSEFKVFEYGGGGSTLFFSKYVAEVATVEDNQDWFKTLTDIVASKNIKHWKGFFIQAEPVANGQERAYTNPNDFKSRMKEHAGSSFEKYAKTIQQFPTEYFDIVLVDGRARPSCIQQSIPYLKSGGLLVVDNTERSYYLEPFTEMLKSEFEVLEDRMAPVSSTPDFTKTSIFRKRVK
;
A
#
# COMPACT_ATOMS: atom_id res chain seq x y z
N MET A 1 -6.34 23.41 9.21
CA MET A 1 -5.27 22.44 8.92
C MET A 1 -4.02 22.59 9.80
N ALA A 2 -3.62 23.79 10.25
CA ALA A 2 -2.38 24.00 11.02
C ALA A 2 -2.30 23.22 12.35
N TRP A 3 -3.40 23.09 13.10
CA TRP A 3 -3.40 22.39 14.39
C TRP A 3 -3.05 20.90 14.27
N LYS A 4 -3.43 20.25 13.16
CA LYS A 4 -3.09 18.84 12.92
C LYS A 4 -1.59 18.62 12.71
N LYS A 5 -0.82 19.64 12.37
CA LYS A 5 0.65 19.56 12.21
C LYS A 5 1.40 19.94 13.50
N SER A 6 0.71 19.98 14.65
CA SER A 6 1.29 20.40 15.92
C SER A 6 1.79 19.23 16.77
N LEU A 7 2.69 19.52 17.71
CA LEU A 7 3.11 18.58 18.77
C LEU A 7 1.92 18.06 19.57
N ALA A 8 0.94 18.93 19.87
CA ALA A 8 -0.23 18.55 20.66
C ALA A 8 -1.09 17.49 19.94
N PHE A 9 -1.30 17.63 18.64
CA PHE A 9 -2.02 16.62 17.85
C PHE A 9 -1.25 15.31 17.77
N PHE A 10 0.07 15.37 17.54
CA PHE A 10 0.93 14.18 17.55
C PHE A 10 0.88 13.45 18.91
N ALA A 11 1.00 14.18 20.02
CA ALA A 11 0.95 13.63 21.36
C ALA A 11 -0.41 12.99 21.66
N TRP A 12 -1.51 13.64 21.29
CA TRP A 12 -2.85 13.08 21.43
C TRP A 12 -3.02 11.77 20.64
N GLN A 13 -2.58 11.73 19.38
CA GLN A 13 -2.62 10.50 18.58
C GLN A 13 -1.73 9.40 19.17
N SER A 14 -0.57 9.75 19.70
CA SER A 14 0.35 8.82 20.36
C SER A 14 -0.31 8.16 21.57
N ILE A 15 -1.03 8.92 22.39
CA ILE A 15 -1.80 8.39 23.53
C ILE A 15 -2.98 7.54 23.04
N ARG A 16 -3.71 8.02 22.03
CA ARG A 16 -4.90 7.35 21.49
C ARG A 16 -4.60 5.98 20.88
N TYR A 17 -3.47 5.84 20.19
CA TYR A 17 -3.18 4.69 19.33
C TYR A 17 -2.08 3.77 19.86
N ALA A 18 -1.31 4.19 20.86
CA ALA A 18 -0.36 3.30 21.50
C ALA A 18 -1.09 2.12 22.16
N GLN A 19 -0.61 0.92 21.88
CA GLN A 19 -1.15 -0.34 22.42
C GLN A 19 -0.31 -0.87 23.60
N SER A 20 0.88 -0.28 23.82
CA SER A 20 1.81 -0.60 24.89
C SER A 20 2.79 0.57 25.10
N LEU A 21 3.54 0.55 26.21
CA LEU A 21 4.59 1.55 26.45
C LEU A 21 5.69 1.50 25.38
N ASP A 22 6.05 0.32 24.88
CA ASP A 22 7.05 0.20 23.82
C ASP A 22 6.53 0.74 22.49
N HIS A 23 5.25 0.50 22.17
CA HIS A 23 4.63 1.09 20.99
C HIS A 23 4.60 2.63 21.11
N PHE A 24 4.25 3.17 22.28
CA PHE A 24 4.29 4.60 22.54
C PHE A 24 5.69 5.18 22.31
N LYS A 25 6.73 4.61 22.96
CA LYS A 25 8.13 5.04 22.77
C LYS A 25 8.53 4.99 21.29
N LYS A 26 8.11 3.94 20.58
CA LYS A 26 8.40 3.78 19.15
C LYS A 26 7.73 4.86 18.30
N ILE A 27 6.45 5.18 18.55
CA ILE A 27 5.76 6.31 17.90
C ILE A 27 6.55 7.61 18.11
N TRP A 28 6.94 7.92 19.35
CA TRP A 28 7.68 9.15 19.65
C TRP A 28 9.07 9.21 19.00
N SER A 29 9.71 8.07 18.76
CA SER A 29 10.96 8.03 18.00
C SER A 29 10.82 8.57 16.57
N TYR A 30 9.61 8.58 16.01
CA TYR A 30 9.32 9.11 14.68
C TYR A 30 8.96 10.59 14.66
N TYR A 31 8.78 11.24 15.81
CA TYR A 31 8.25 12.62 15.86
C TYR A 31 9.08 13.60 15.02
N SER A 32 10.40 13.56 15.12
CA SER A 32 11.29 14.43 14.34
C SER A 32 11.14 14.20 12.83
N ARG A 33 11.08 12.94 12.40
CA ARG A 33 10.87 12.56 10.98
C ARG A 33 9.50 13.00 10.48
N TRP A 34 8.45 12.75 11.27
CA TRP A 34 7.08 13.18 10.97
C TRP A 34 6.98 14.71 10.83
N LYS A 35 7.52 15.47 11.80
CA LYS A 35 7.51 16.94 11.75
C LYS A 35 8.26 17.47 10.52
N ALA A 36 9.44 16.90 10.23
CA ALA A 36 10.25 17.30 9.08
C ALA A 36 9.57 17.02 7.73
N SER A 37 8.69 16.02 7.66
CA SER A 37 7.98 15.64 6.42
C SER A 37 7.00 16.71 5.89
N PHE A 38 6.68 17.73 6.69
CA PHE A 38 5.83 18.85 6.28
C PHE A 38 6.60 20.04 5.70
N ALA A 39 7.93 19.96 5.62
CA ALA A 39 8.74 21.01 5.02
C ALA A 39 8.38 21.21 3.53
N PRO A 40 8.44 22.45 2.99
CA PRO A 40 8.16 22.71 1.59
C PRO A 40 8.98 21.80 0.67
N GLY A 41 8.34 21.27 -0.37
CA GLY A 41 8.98 20.38 -1.35
C GLY A 41 9.09 18.91 -0.93
N ARG A 42 8.74 18.53 0.30
CA ARG A 42 8.72 17.11 0.69
C ARG A 42 7.40 16.44 0.32
N ASN A 43 7.51 15.22 -0.23
CA ASN A 43 6.42 14.31 -0.55
C ASN A 43 7.01 12.90 -0.79
N SER A 44 6.15 11.89 -1.00
CA SER A 44 6.57 10.49 -1.18
C SER A 44 7.53 10.28 -2.37
N ILE A 45 7.38 11.05 -3.45
CA ILE A 45 8.27 10.98 -4.63
C ILE A 45 9.64 11.56 -4.31
N ASN A 46 9.68 12.79 -3.78
CA ASN A 46 10.95 13.48 -3.49
C ASN A 46 11.72 12.82 -2.35
N ASP A 47 11.02 12.19 -1.42
CA ASP A 47 11.61 11.41 -0.34
C ASP A 47 11.95 9.97 -0.78
N GLU A 48 11.42 9.53 -1.92
CA GLU A 48 11.53 8.17 -2.46
C GLU A 48 11.19 7.11 -1.39
N LEU A 49 10.06 7.34 -0.71
CA LEU A 49 9.51 6.51 0.35
C LEU A 49 8.08 6.10 -0.01
N PRO A 50 7.65 4.87 0.33
CA PRO A 50 6.25 4.48 0.20
C PRO A 50 5.40 5.36 1.11
N TRP A 51 4.20 5.72 0.66
CA TRP A 51 3.31 6.59 1.43
C TRP A 51 2.50 5.82 2.48
N ILE A 52 3.21 5.02 3.28
CA ILE A 52 2.68 4.16 4.34
C ILE A 52 3.28 4.55 5.68
N ASN A 53 2.75 4.02 6.78
CA ASN A 53 3.24 4.39 8.11
C ASN A 53 4.69 3.92 8.39
N TYR A 54 5.38 4.62 9.28
CA TYR A 54 6.80 4.37 9.54
C TYR A 54 7.11 2.98 10.13
N LEU A 55 6.20 2.36 10.88
CA LEU A 55 6.40 0.98 11.36
C LEU A 55 6.42 -0.01 10.19
N ALA A 56 5.51 0.17 9.23
CA ALA A 56 5.47 -0.66 8.03
C ALA A 56 6.72 -0.46 7.15
N ILE A 57 7.21 0.78 7.01
CA ILE A 57 8.49 1.06 6.32
C ILE A 57 9.64 0.31 7.00
N GLU A 58 9.81 0.46 8.31
CA GLU A 58 10.89 -0.24 9.03
C GLU A 58 10.76 -1.77 8.97
N CYS A 59 9.52 -2.28 8.95
CA CYS A 59 9.28 -3.70 8.77
C CYS A 59 9.75 -4.16 7.39
N LEU A 60 9.36 -3.44 6.32
CA LEU A 60 9.81 -3.73 4.96
C LEU A 60 11.33 -3.67 4.81
N GLU A 61 11.98 -2.63 5.34
CA GLU A 61 13.44 -2.47 5.29
C GLU A 61 14.19 -3.66 5.89
N LYS A 62 13.63 -4.32 6.91
CA LYS A 62 14.21 -5.53 7.51
C LYS A 62 14.01 -6.78 6.66
N GLN A 63 12.93 -6.85 5.89
CA GLN A 63 12.56 -8.04 5.10
C GLN A 63 13.07 -8.02 3.67
N ILE A 64 13.16 -6.84 3.04
CA ILE A 64 13.50 -6.70 1.62
C ILE A 64 14.88 -7.29 1.32
N ARG A 65 14.99 -7.96 0.17
CA ARG A 65 16.23 -8.53 -0.38
C ARG A 65 16.40 -8.14 -1.85
N SER A 66 17.65 -8.17 -2.31
CA SER A 66 18.05 -7.81 -3.68
C SER A 66 17.35 -8.61 -4.77
N GLU A 67 17.02 -9.86 -4.49
CA GLU A 67 16.42 -10.82 -5.41
C GLU A 67 14.89 -10.75 -5.45
N PHE A 68 14.27 -9.93 -4.58
CA PHE A 68 12.83 -9.88 -4.49
C PHE A 68 12.19 -9.30 -5.75
N LYS A 69 10.99 -9.79 -6.04
CA LYS A 69 10.09 -9.24 -7.04
C LYS A 69 8.87 -8.64 -6.36
N VAL A 70 8.53 -7.42 -6.72
CA VAL A 70 7.46 -6.65 -6.10
C VAL A 70 6.37 -6.37 -7.11
N PHE A 71 5.11 -6.60 -6.72
CA PHE A 71 3.94 -6.07 -7.41
C PHE A 71 3.28 -5.00 -6.54
N GLU A 72 2.92 -3.85 -7.11
CA GLU A 72 2.21 -2.80 -6.40
C GLU A 72 0.95 -2.35 -7.17
N TYR A 73 -0.14 -2.24 -6.43
CA TYR A 73 -1.37 -1.58 -6.85
C TYR A 73 -1.32 -0.14 -6.35
N GLY A 74 -1.23 0.83 -7.26
CA GLY A 74 -1.05 2.25 -6.98
C GLY A 74 0.43 2.61 -6.97
N GLY A 75 0.88 3.38 -7.96
CA GLY A 75 2.28 3.76 -8.11
C GLY A 75 2.65 5.06 -7.41
N GLY A 76 3.92 5.24 -7.06
CA GLY A 76 4.39 6.50 -6.48
C GLY A 76 5.75 6.39 -5.81
N GLY A 77 5.87 6.95 -4.60
CA GLY A 77 7.11 6.88 -3.83
C GLY A 77 7.53 5.44 -3.47
N SER A 78 6.56 4.52 -3.36
CA SER A 78 6.81 3.08 -3.18
C SER A 78 7.55 2.48 -4.36
N THR A 79 7.18 2.86 -5.58
CA THR A 79 7.87 2.44 -6.82
C THR A 79 9.35 2.76 -6.74
N LEU A 80 9.69 4.00 -6.36
CA LEU A 80 11.06 4.47 -6.24
C LEU A 80 11.80 3.81 -5.07
N PHE A 81 11.11 3.63 -3.94
CA PHE A 81 11.65 2.94 -2.78
C PHE A 81 12.05 1.50 -3.12
N PHE A 82 11.14 0.69 -3.66
CA PHE A 82 11.43 -0.69 -4.01
C PHE A 82 12.52 -0.79 -5.07
N SER A 83 12.51 0.10 -6.07
CA SER A 83 13.50 0.10 -7.17
C SER A 83 14.94 0.25 -6.69
N LYS A 84 15.19 0.78 -5.49
CA LYS A 84 16.55 0.85 -4.89
C LYS A 84 17.08 -0.49 -4.43
N TYR A 85 16.19 -1.43 -4.10
CA TYR A 85 16.54 -2.59 -3.30
C TYR A 85 16.23 -3.93 -3.93
N VAL A 86 15.34 -4.00 -4.93
CA VAL A 86 14.78 -5.27 -5.43
C VAL A 86 15.12 -5.51 -6.90
N ALA A 87 14.97 -6.77 -7.34
CA ALA A 87 15.31 -7.19 -8.69
C ALA A 87 14.26 -6.78 -9.74
N GLU A 88 13.00 -6.66 -9.33
CA GLU A 88 11.89 -6.30 -10.23
C GLU A 88 10.79 -5.55 -9.47
N VAL A 89 10.26 -4.49 -10.08
CA VAL A 89 9.07 -3.77 -9.60
C VAL A 89 8.03 -3.70 -10.72
N ALA A 90 6.85 -4.25 -10.48
CA ALA A 90 5.69 -4.15 -11.37
C ALA A 90 4.60 -3.29 -10.72
N THR A 91 4.08 -2.29 -11.44
CA THR A 91 3.14 -1.30 -10.89
C THR A 91 1.92 -1.16 -11.77
N VAL A 92 0.72 -1.27 -11.21
CA VAL A 92 -0.52 -0.88 -11.89
C VAL A 92 -1.06 0.44 -11.32
N GLU A 93 -1.43 1.36 -12.20
CA GLU A 93 -1.94 2.71 -11.86
C GLU A 93 -3.18 3.05 -12.69
N ASP A 94 -4.19 3.66 -12.06
CA ASP A 94 -5.47 3.99 -12.70
C ASP A 94 -5.57 5.43 -13.19
N ASN A 95 -4.73 6.34 -12.68
CA ASN A 95 -4.69 7.73 -13.09
C ASN A 95 -3.67 7.98 -14.21
N GLN A 96 -4.14 8.47 -15.36
CA GLN A 96 -3.32 8.63 -16.57
C GLN A 96 -2.19 9.66 -16.39
N ASP A 97 -2.51 10.83 -15.84
CA ASP A 97 -1.55 11.92 -15.66
C ASP A 97 -0.47 11.54 -14.64
N TRP A 98 -0.89 10.86 -13.57
CA TRP A 98 0.01 10.35 -12.55
C TRP A 98 0.90 9.24 -13.08
N PHE A 99 0.34 8.29 -13.85
CA PHE A 99 1.13 7.24 -14.49
C PHE A 99 2.19 7.82 -15.44
N LYS A 100 1.82 8.84 -16.22
CA LYS A 100 2.77 9.56 -17.08
C LYS A 100 3.87 10.21 -16.23
N THR A 101 3.50 10.92 -15.18
CA THR A 101 4.45 11.58 -14.26
C THR A 101 5.43 10.57 -13.66
N LEU A 102 4.94 9.44 -13.16
CA LEU A 102 5.76 8.38 -12.59
C LEU A 102 6.70 7.77 -13.63
N THR A 103 6.20 7.53 -14.84
CA THR A 103 7.00 7.01 -15.97
C THR A 103 8.16 7.96 -16.31
N ASP A 104 7.88 9.26 -16.39
CA ASP A 104 8.90 10.28 -16.66
C ASP A 104 9.97 10.31 -15.54
N ILE A 105 9.56 10.19 -14.27
CA ILE A 105 10.49 10.12 -13.13
C ILE A 105 11.35 8.87 -13.20
N VAL A 106 10.76 7.69 -13.43
CA VAL A 106 11.47 6.42 -13.56
C VAL A 106 12.49 6.48 -14.70
N ALA A 107 12.08 7.01 -15.86
CA ALA A 107 12.96 7.18 -17.01
C ALA A 107 14.14 8.13 -16.68
N SER A 108 13.87 9.27 -16.03
CA SER A 108 14.90 10.23 -15.62
C SER A 108 15.94 9.65 -14.65
N LYS A 109 15.54 8.65 -13.85
CA LYS A 109 16.40 7.94 -12.89
C LYS A 109 17.06 6.69 -13.49
N ASN A 110 16.79 6.38 -14.77
CA ASN A 110 17.31 5.20 -15.47
C ASN A 110 17.03 3.88 -14.74
N ILE A 111 15.83 3.75 -14.13
CA ILE A 111 15.39 2.52 -13.47
C ILE A 111 14.92 1.54 -14.56
N LYS A 112 15.70 0.48 -14.81
CA LYS A 112 15.47 -0.45 -15.93
C LYS A 112 14.61 -1.67 -15.58
N HIS A 113 14.53 -1.99 -14.30
CA HIS A 113 13.82 -3.15 -13.76
C HIS A 113 12.41 -2.81 -13.25
N TRP A 114 11.84 -1.73 -13.76
CA TRP A 114 10.46 -1.33 -13.49
C TRP A 114 9.56 -1.61 -14.69
N LYS A 115 8.37 -2.17 -14.42
CA LYS A 115 7.32 -2.43 -15.41
C LYS A 115 6.00 -1.77 -14.97
N GLY A 116 5.63 -0.68 -15.63
CA GLY A 116 4.38 0.05 -15.37
C GLY A 116 3.21 -0.42 -16.26
N PHE A 117 2.01 -0.45 -15.69
CA PHE A 117 0.74 -0.72 -16.38
C PHE A 117 -0.27 0.39 -16.07
N PHE A 118 -0.74 1.10 -17.10
CA PHE A 118 -1.85 2.03 -16.96
C PHE A 118 -3.17 1.33 -17.25
N ILE A 119 -4.06 1.25 -16.26
CA ILE A 119 -5.36 0.60 -16.39
C ILE A 119 -6.45 1.45 -15.72
N GLN A 120 -7.19 2.17 -16.54
CA GLN A 120 -8.32 2.99 -16.10
C GLN A 120 -9.52 2.11 -15.70
N ALA A 121 -10.35 2.63 -14.79
CA ALA A 121 -11.64 2.02 -14.45
C ALA A 121 -12.60 2.03 -15.65
N GLU A 122 -13.36 0.95 -15.82
CA GLU A 122 -14.30 0.79 -16.93
C GLU A 122 -15.74 1.04 -16.49
N PRO A 123 -16.61 1.61 -17.34
CA PRO A 123 -18.02 1.77 -16.99
C PRO A 123 -18.69 0.40 -16.77
N VAL A 124 -19.55 0.33 -15.76
CA VAL A 124 -20.36 -0.86 -15.47
C VAL A 124 -21.65 -0.79 -16.29
N ALA A 125 -21.97 -1.85 -17.05
CA ALA A 125 -23.27 -1.98 -17.71
C ALA A 125 -24.41 -2.08 -16.67
N ASN A 126 -25.52 -1.39 -16.92
CA ASN A 126 -26.61 -1.21 -15.96
C ASN A 126 -27.18 -2.55 -15.43
N GLY A 127 -27.50 -2.59 -14.13
CA GLY A 127 -28.45 -3.56 -13.55
C GLY A 127 -27.94 -4.42 -12.37
N GLN A 128 -26.63 -4.51 -12.14
CA GLN A 128 -26.09 -5.28 -11.02
C GLN A 128 -25.70 -4.37 -9.84
N GLU A 129 -26.28 -4.65 -8.68
CA GLU A 129 -25.83 -4.06 -7.43
C GLU A 129 -24.41 -4.55 -7.13
N ARG A 130 -23.53 -3.63 -6.77
CA ARG A 130 -22.11 -3.90 -6.47
C ARG A 130 -21.74 -3.24 -5.15
N ALA A 131 -21.03 -3.97 -4.30
CA ALA A 131 -20.53 -3.51 -3.02
C ALA A 131 -19.00 -3.36 -3.06
N TYR A 132 -18.48 -2.20 -2.61
CA TYR A 132 -17.03 -2.00 -2.51
C TYR A 132 -16.37 -2.87 -1.43
N THR A 133 -17.17 -3.54 -0.60
CA THR A 133 -16.74 -4.49 0.44
C THR A 133 -16.68 -5.92 -0.09
N ASN A 134 -17.36 -6.24 -1.20
CA ASN A 134 -17.30 -7.55 -1.83
C ASN A 134 -16.12 -7.59 -2.82
N PRO A 135 -15.10 -8.43 -2.59
CA PRO A 135 -13.93 -8.49 -3.46
C PRO A 135 -14.26 -8.93 -4.89
N ASN A 136 -15.37 -9.62 -5.12
CA ASN A 136 -15.79 -10.05 -6.46
C ASN A 136 -16.46 -8.95 -7.29
N ASP A 137 -16.77 -7.79 -6.70
CA ASP A 137 -17.51 -6.72 -7.38
C ASP A 137 -16.60 -5.65 -8.03
N PHE A 138 -15.29 -5.71 -7.76
CA PHE A 138 -14.27 -4.82 -8.32
C PHE A 138 -14.60 -3.33 -8.18
N LYS A 139 -15.28 -2.95 -7.09
CA LYS A 139 -15.80 -1.59 -6.89
C LYS A 139 -14.94 -0.79 -5.92
N SER A 140 -14.67 0.46 -6.27
CA SER A 140 -14.07 1.45 -5.36
C SER A 140 -15.16 2.16 -4.54
N ARG A 141 -14.82 2.57 -3.31
CA ARG A 141 -15.70 3.40 -2.48
C ARG A 141 -15.75 4.87 -2.95
N MET A 142 -14.81 5.31 -3.78
CA MET A 142 -14.74 6.70 -4.24
C MET A 142 -15.98 7.07 -5.07
N LYS A 143 -16.63 8.17 -4.72
CA LYS A 143 -17.88 8.63 -5.36
C LYS A 143 -17.70 8.88 -6.86
N GLU A 144 -16.52 9.35 -7.26
CA GLU A 144 -16.12 9.61 -8.65
C GLU A 144 -16.14 8.35 -9.52
N HIS A 145 -16.08 7.17 -8.90
CA HIS A 145 -16.06 5.87 -9.58
C HIS A 145 -17.31 5.02 -9.26
N ALA A 146 -18.41 5.64 -8.82
CA ALA A 146 -19.61 4.90 -8.39
C ALA A 146 -20.19 3.97 -9.49
N GLY A 147 -20.02 4.35 -10.76
CA GLY A 147 -20.44 3.59 -11.94
C GLY A 147 -19.32 2.86 -12.68
N SER A 148 -18.17 2.65 -12.04
CA SER A 148 -16.99 2.06 -12.69
C SER A 148 -16.49 0.78 -11.99
N SER A 149 -15.86 -0.09 -12.78
CA SER A 149 -15.25 -1.35 -12.40
C SER A 149 -13.73 -1.24 -12.48
N PHE A 150 -13.03 -1.72 -11.46
CA PHE A 150 -11.58 -1.86 -11.42
C PHE A 150 -11.15 -3.30 -11.72
N GLU A 151 -11.94 -4.06 -12.47
CA GLU A 151 -11.69 -5.48 -12.70
C GLU A 151 -10.38 -5.71 -13.46
N LYS A 152 -10.17 -5.04 -14.60
CA LYS A 152 -8.91 -5.11 -15.35
C LYS A 152 -7.73 -4.64 -14.50
N TYR A 153 -7.92 -3.59 -13.72
CA TYR A 153 -6.91 -3.06 -12.79
C TYR A 153 -6.50 -4.13 -11.77
N ALA A 154 -7.45 -4.69 -11.02
CA ALA A 154 -7.19 -5.70 -9.99
C ALA A 154 -6.58 -6.98 -10.57
N LYS A 155 -7.01 -7.38 -11.78
CA LYS A 155 -6.51 -8.57 -12.50
C LYS A 155 -5.17 -8.36 -13.21
N THR A 156 -4.56 -7.18 -13.14
CA THR A 156 -3.27 -6.92 -13.84
C THR A 156 -2.17 -7.89 -13.38
N ILE A 157 -2.17 -8.29 -12.10
CA ILE A 157 -1.22 -9.27 -11.56
C ILE A 157 -1.31 -10.65 -12.24
N GLN A 158 -2.44 -10.98 -12.89
CA GLN A 158 -2.65 -12.27 -13.55
C GLN A 158 -1.80 -12.46 -14.82
N GLN A 159 -1.13 -11.42 -15.29
CA GLN A 159 -0.18 -11.50 -16.40
C GLN A 159 1.14 -12.19 -16.01
N PHE A 160 1.35 -12.47 -14.72
CA PHE A 160 2.54 -13.10 -14.19
C PHE A 160 2.25 -14.55 -13.78
N PRO A 161 3.26 -15.43 -13.69
CA PRO A 161 3.08 -16.77 -13.13
C PRO A 161 2.53 -16.72 -11.70
N THR A 162 1.86 -17.78 -11.26
CA THR A 162 1.54 -17.97 -9.83
C THR A 162 2.82 -18.06 -9.00
N GLU A 163 2.75 -17.66 -7.73
CA GLU A 163 3.92 -17.62 -6.82
C GLU A 163 5.14 -16.90 -7.41
N TYR A 164 4.91 -15.76 -8.06
CA TYR A 164 5.97 -14.99 -8.72
C TYR A 164 6.55 -13.87 -7.84
N PHE A 165 5.71 -13.23 -7.02
CA PHE A 165 6.11 -12.06 -6.25
C PHE A 165 6.46 -12.40 -4.80
N ASP A 166 7.53 -11.78 -4.31
CA ASP A 166 7.98 -11.86 -2.92
C ASP A 166 7.23 -10.83 -2.06
N ILE A 167 6.81 -9.71 -2.66
CA ILE A 167 5.99 -8.69 -1.99
C ILE A 167 4.86 -8.26 -2.93
N VAL A 168 3.64 -8.16 -2.39
CA VAL A 168 2.53 -7.49 -3.06
C VAL A 168 2.01 -6.36 -2.17
N LEU A 169 2.09 -5.12 -2.68
CA LEU A 169 1.59 -3.90 -2.02
C LEU A 169 0.21 -3.52 -2.59
N VAL A 170 -0.77 -3.38 -1.71
CA VAL A 170 -2.13 -2.93 -2.04
C VAL A 170 -2.34 -1.52 -1.46
N ASP A 171 -2.12 -0.49 -2.29
CA ASP A 171 -2.33 0.92 -1.93
C ASP A 171 -3.21 1.69 -2.96
N GLY A 172 -3.81 0.99 -3.92
CA GLY A 172 -4.59 1.59 -4.98
C GLY A 172 -6.10 1.58 -4.76
N ARG A 173 -6.83 1.30 -5.84
CA ARG A 173 -8.30 1.21 -5.89
C ARG A 173 -8.80 -0.22 -5.67
N ALA A 174 -10.10 -0.36 -5.34
CA ALA A 174 -10.77 -1.65 -5.12
C ALA A 174 -9.92 -2.64 -4.29
N ARG A 175 -9.41 -2.19 -3.14
CA ARG A 175 -8.41 -2.93 -2.35
C ARG A 175 -8.86 -4.35 -1.96
N PRO A 176 -10.12 -4.63 -1.56
CA PRO A 176 -10.56 -6.01 -1.34
C PRO A 176 -10.34 -6.90 -2.55
N SER A 177 -10.72 -6.43 -3.74
CA SER A 177 -10.50 -7.17 -4.99
C SER A 177 -9.01 -7.39 -5.25
N CYS A 178 -8.17 -6.35 -5.08
CA CYS A 178 -6.73 -6.48 -5.27
C CYS A 178 -6.10 -7.50 -4.31
N ILE A 179 -6.50 -7.50 -3.03
CA ILE A 179 -6.06 -8.51 -2.05
C ILE A 179 -6.42 -9.92 -2.54
N GLN A 180 -7.68 -10.15 -2.92
CA GLN A 180 -8.14 -11.45 -3.42
C GLN A 180 -7.34 -11.91 -4.64
N GLN A 181 -7.12 -11.01 -5.61
CA GLN A 181 -6.36 -11.32 -6.82
C GLN A 181 -4.88 -11.57 -6.54
N SER A 182 -4.33 -11.08 -5.43
CA SER A 182 -2.90 -11.21 -5.11
C SER A 182 -2.50 -12.59 -4.57
N ILE A 183 -3.43 -13.28 -3.88
CA ILE A 183 -3.12 -14.50 -3.10
C ILE A 183 -2.42 -15.60 -3.92
N PRO A 184 -2.86 -15.93 -5.16
CA PRO A 184 -2.20 -16.98 -5.96
C PRO A 184 -0.82 -16.59 -6.50
N TYR A 185 -0.54 -15.28 -6.62
CA TYR A 185 0.68 -14.76 -7.23
C TYR A 185 1.75 -14.40 -6.21
N LEU A 186 1.38 -14.34 -4.92
CA LEU A 186 2.30 -14.20 -3.80
C LEU A 186 2.96 -15.54 -3.48
N LYS A 187 4.29 -15.56 -3.45
CA LYS A 187 5.09 -16.73 -3.03
C LYS A 187 4.78 -17.16 -1.61
N SER A 188 4.95 -18.46 -1.36
CA SER A 188 5.16 -18.97 -0.01
C SER A 188 6.28 -18.20 0.70
N GLY A 189 6.06 -17.74 1.95
CA GLY A 189 6.98 -16.85 2.67
C GLY A 189 6.95 -15.38 2.23
N GLY A 190 6.23 -15.04 1.16
CA GLY A 190 6.09 -13.69 0.64
C GLY A 190 5.24 -12.78 1.53
N LEU A 191 5.33 -11.46 1.29
CA LEU A 191 4.66 -10.43 2.07
C LEU A 191 3.46 -9.84 1.32
N LEU A 192 2.28 -9.90 1.94
CA LEU A 192 1.13 -9.09 1.56
C LEU A 192 1.13 -7.81 2.40
N VAL A 193 1.24 -6.65 1.76
CA VAL A 193 1.24 -5.34 2.41
C VAL A 193 -0.03 -4.63 2.01
N VAL A 194 -0.86 -4.24 2.97
CA VAL A 194 -2.13 -3.54 2.72
C VAL A 194 -2.12 -2.23 3.47
N ASP A 195 -2.24 -1.11 2.75
CA ASP A 195 -2.30 0.20 3.38
C ASP A 195 -3.73 0.58 3.82
N ASN A 196 -3.82 1.55 4.73
CA ASN A 196 -5.04 2.09 5.34
C ASN A 196 -5.98 1.02 5.93
N THR A 197 -5.44 0.00 6.58
CA THR A 197 -6.21 -1.09 7.18
C THR A 197 -6.94 -0.69 8.46
N GLU A 198 -6.84 0.57 8.89
CA GLU A 198 -7.82 1.15 9.83
C GLU A 198 -9.24 1.16 9.25
N ARG A 199 -9.37 1.05 7.91
CA ARG A 199 -10.62 0.75 7.23
C ARG A 199 -10.85 -0.76 7.23
N SER A 200 -11.56 -1.24 8.25
CA SER A 200 -11.77 -2.68 8.52
C SER A 200 -12.27 -3.47 7.31
N TYR A 201 -13.16 -2.88 6.50
CA TYR A 201 -13.75 -3.51 5.32
C TYR A 201 -12.74 -3.98 4.25
N TYR A 202 -11.49 -3.52 4.29
CA TYR A 202 -10.44 -4.06 3.43
C TYR A 202 -10.07 -5.50 3.76
N LEU A 203 -10.05 -5.85 5.05
CA LEU A 203 -9.58 -7.15 5.54
C LEU A 203 -10.72 -8.07 6.01
N GLU A 204 -11.89 -7.51 6.35
CA GLU A 204 -13.06 -8.27 6.80
C GLU A 204 -13.37 -9.51 5.95
N PRO A 205 -13.41 -9.44 4.59
CA PRO A 205 -13.70 -10.61 3.76
C PRO A 205 -12.66 -11.74 3.84
N PHE A 206 -11.50 -11.46 4.43
CA PHE A 206 -10.32 -12.32 4.43
C PHE A 206 -9.94 -12.83 5.82
N THR A 207 -10.73 -12.51 6.85
CA THR A 207 -10.39 -12.77 8.26
C THR A 207 -9.94 -14.20 8.53
N GLU A 208 -10.72 -15.20 8.11
CA GLU A 208 -10.39 -16.61 8.34
C GLU A 208 -9.15 -17.06 7.57
N MET A 209 -8.99 -16.63 6.32
CA MET A 209 -7.84 -16.96 5.48
C MET A 209 -6.55 -16.32 6.00
N LEU A 210 -6.59 -15.04 6.39
CA LEU A 210 -5.43 -14.37 7.00
C LEU A 210 -5.03 -15.04 8.32
N LYS A 211 -5.99 -15.51 9.11
CA LYS A 211 -5.73 -16.21 10.36
C LYS A 211 -5.07 -17.58 10.15
N SER A 212 -5.51 -18.34 9.14
CA SER A 212 -5.02 -19.70 8.89
C SER A 212 -3.74 -19.74 8.04
N GLU A 213 -3.62 -18.87 7.04
CA GLU A 213 -2.57 -18.95 6.02
C GLU A 213 -1.46 -17.91 6.20
N PHE A 214 -1.63 -16.91 7.08
CA PHE A 214 -0.67 -15.83 7.25
C PHE A 214 -0.18 -15.67 8.71
N GLU A 215 0.99 -15.06 8.83
CA GLU A 215 1.56 -14.51 10.06
C GLU A 215 1.49 -12.98 9.98
N VAL A 216 1.06 -12.31 11.05
CA VAL A 216 1.04 -10.84 11.11
C VAL A 216 2.43 -10.34 11.51
N LEU A 217 3.09 -9.56 10.66
CA LEU A 217 4.38 -8.93 10.95
C LEU A 217 4.22 -7.50 11.50
N GLU A 218 3.22 -6.76 11.03
CA GLU A 218 2.88 -5.42 11.52
C GLU A 218 1.38 -5.17 11.28
N ASP A 219 0.69 -4.56 12.25
CA ASP A 219 -0.74 -4.19 12.16
C ASP A 219 -1.07 -3.07 13.17
N ARG A 220 -0.17 -2.10 13.34
CA ARG A 220 -0.34 -1.02 14.31
C ARG A 220 -0.42 0.34 13.65
N MET A 221 -1.16 1.23 14.30
CA MET A 221 -1.27 2.62 13.92
C MET A 221 0.05 3.35 14.19
N ALA A 222 0.55 4.09 13.20
CA ALA A 222 1.78 4.88 13.36
C ALA A 222 1.76 6.16 12.50
N PRO A 223 2.68 7.11 12.75
CA PRO A 223 2.80 8.29 11.90
C PRO A 223 3.23 7.93 10.47
N VAL A 224 2.81 8.76 9.52
CA VAL A 224 3.08 8.63 8.08
C VAL A 224 3.74 9.93 7.59
N SER A 225 4.61 9.84 6.58
CA SER A 225 5.18 11.05 5.94
C SER A 225 4.10 11.89 5.28
N SER A 226 4.20 13.22 5.40
CA SER A 226 3.31 14.21 4.76
C SER A 226 1.82 14.13 5.14
N THR A 227 1.43 13.19 6.01
CA THR A 227 0.05 13.02 6.50
C THR A 227 0.01 13.28 8.01
N PRO A 228 -0.84 14.23 8.47
CA PRO A 228 -0.94 14.52 9.89
C PRO A 228 -1.52 13.40 10.73
N ASP A 229 -2.54 12.72 10.20
CA ASP A 229 -3.24 11.64 10.87
C ASP A 229 -2.40 10.35 10.81
N PHE A 230 -2.33 9.60 11.91
CA PHE A 230 -1.72 8.28 11.92
C PHE A 230 -2.57 7.34 11.07
N THR A 231 -1.94 6.35 10.45
CA THR A 231 -2.64 5.31 9.67
C THR A 231 -2.15 3.94 10.10
N LYS A 232 -2.86 2.90 9.64
CA LYS A 232 -2.45 1.51 9.79
C LYS A 232 -2.15 0.91 8.42
N THR A 233 -1.00 0.27 8.33
CA THR A 233 -0.59 -0.52 7.17
C THR A 233 -0.27 -1.89 7.73
N SER A 234 -1.02 -2.90 7.30
CA SER A 234 -0.82 -4.27 7.79
C SER A 234 0.13 -5.01 6.85
N ILE A 235 1.10 -5.72 7.42
CA ILE A 235 2.03 -6.58 6.70
C ILE A 235 1.81 -8.00 7.19
N PHE A 236 1.49 -8.88 6.25
CA PHE A 236 1.27 -10.30 6.50
C PHE A 236 2.32 -11.11 5.75
N ARG A 237 2.89 -12.13 6.39
CA ARG A 237 3.73 -13.13 5.73
C ARG A 237 2.91 -14.36 5.41
N LYS A 238 2.87 -14.79 4.16
CA LYS A 238 2.24 -16.05 3.74
C LYS A 238 3.03 -17.21 4.34
N ARG A 239 2.37 -18.11 5.06
CA ARG A 239 3.03 -19.26 5.71
C ARG A 239 3.65 -20.18 4.67
N VAL A 240 4.78 -20.79 5.05
CA VAL A 240 5.37 -21.85 4.26
C VAL A 240 4.54 -23.11 4.43
N LYS A 241 4.07 -23.69 3.32
CA LYS A 241 3.36 -24.98 3.32
C LYS A 241 4.36 -26.12 3.37
#